data_AF-A0A4Q5NRU8-F1
#
_entry.id   AF-A0A4Q5NRU8-F1
#
_cell.length_a   1.000
_cell.length_b   1.000
_cell.length_c   1.000
_cell.angle_alpha   90.00
_cell.angle_beta   90.00
_cell.angle_gamma   90.00
#
_symmetry.space_group_name_H-M   'P 1'
#
loop_
_entity.id
_entity.type
_entity.pdbx_description
1 polymer ?
#
loop_
_entity_poly.entity_id
_entity_poly.type
_entity_poly.pdbx_seq_one_letter_code
_entity_poly.pdbx_strand_id
1 'polypeptide(L)'
;MATRSIMARMEDFFYRELMKYLALAEQKRRWNPFTDIPYSLANPNSSQTLAQCVETFCAVEMYLPDFTSKLLQMIRRSRGRSWFHVNWGYEESKHSMTLEGWLLASGHRTEEERETVQNALSNFEWELPYEHPRQMVCYTMIQELATFWNYRNLETIAAKEKDIALITALRVISVDERVHYNFFRNMVKEWMKWDEEGTIYDIKYVFDHFSMPGRTQIPGYDEAARVLAKTGVYGPREYIKLVKNPVLEDLKLDKDFQRIESEEERTQKEAALKAALEDSVERIDINGHAVPKNETGRHPFNSHAVSQVQENLKPKRGRKVELPPTYPNGLKRSAFLDVVDIEPHRRTGPSRSIILDHVPDKLSGSRGMELMDSPVNQQLLAMGDELSNNAEEMRQERAQIREEQTATRRTRVKNNRLFRKHEDGK
;
A
#
# COMPACT_ATOMS: atom_id res chain seq x y z
N MET A 1 18.01 34.33 -21.93
CA MET A 1 17.02 33.77 -20.98
C MET A 1 17.79 33.10 -19.85
N ALA A 2 17.56 33.47 -18.59
CA ALA A 2 18.24 32.82 -17.46
C ALA A 2 17.72 31.39 -17.29
N THR A 3 18.62 30.41 -17.19
CA THR A 3 18.28 29.00 -16.96
C THR A 3 17.65 28.84 -15.57
N ARG A 4 16.43 28.29 -15.49
CA ARG A 4 15.75 28.03 -14.20
C ARG A 4 16.55 27.04 -13.35
N SER A 5 16.54 27.22 -12.03
CA SER A 5 17.16 26.26 -11.09
C SER A 5 16.49 24.88 -11.17
N ILE A 6 17.19 23.83 -10.74
CA ILE A 6 16.62 22.46 -10.66
C ILE A 6 15.34 22.47 -9.82
N MET A 7 15.37 23.11 -8.65
CA MET A 7 14.21 23.22 -7.75
C MET A 7 13.00 23.90 -8.41
N ALA A 8 13.22 24.94 -9.22
CA ALA A 8 12.14 25.59 -9.95
C ALA A 8 11.53 24.68 -11.03
N ARG A 9 12.36 23.93 -11.77
CA ARG A 9 11.89 22.98 -12.79
C ARG A 9 11.12 21.82 -12.18
N MET A 10 11.55 21.33 -11.03
CA MET A 10 10.84 20.30 -10.28
C MET A 10 9.50 20.80 -9.73
N GLU A 11 9.45 22.03 -9.22
CA GLU A 11 8.19 22.63 -8.79
C GLU A 11 7.21 22.80 -9.95
N ASP A 12 7.69 23.25 -11.12
CA ASP A 12 6.87 23.30 -12.34
C ASP A 12 6.31 21.91 -12.70
N PHE A 13 7.12 20.86 -12.55
CA PHE A 13 6.68 19.48 -12.75
C PHE A 13 5.59 19.09 -11.74
N PHE A 14 5.84 19.24 -10.43
CA PHE A 14 4.88 18.86 -9.39
C PHE A 14 3.57 19.63 -9.52
N TYR A 15 3.63 20.92 -9.84
CA TYR A 15 2.43 21.72 -10.04
C TYR A 15 1.62 21.26 -11.27
N ARG A 16 2.28 20.92 -12.39
CA ARG A 16 1.58 20.34 -13.54
C ARG A 16 0.92 19.00 -13.21
N GLU A 17 1.63 18.12 -12.51
CA GLU A 17 1.10 16.82 -12.13
C GLU A 17 -0.11 16.96 -11.21
N LEU A 18 -0.06 17.87 -10.23
CA LEU A 18 -1.21 18.24 -9.39
C LEU A 18 -2.41 18.71 -10.22
N MET A 19 -2.20 19.63 -11.17
CA MET A 19 -3.31 20.17 -11.98
C MET A 19 -3.99 19.11 -12.81
N LYS A 20 -3.21 18.20 -13.44
CA LYS A 20 -3.74 17.04 -14.15
C LYS A 20 -4.52 16.10 -13.21
N TYR A 21 -3.97 15.87 -12.01
CA TYR A 21 -4.57 15.01 -10.99
C TYR A 21 -5.94 15.52 -10.56
N LEU A 22 -6.04 16.79 -10.16
CA LEU A 22 -7.30 17.40 -9.73
C LEU A 22 -8.33 17.39 -10.85
N ALA A 23 -7.94 17.75 -12.08
CA ALA A 23 -8.84 17.75 -13.22
C ALA A 23 -9.48 16.38 -13.48
N LEU A 24 -8.69 15.30 -13.43
CA LEU A 24 -9.21 13.94 -13.59
C LEU A 24 -10.02 13.46 -12.38
N ALA A 25 -9.59 13.82 -11.17
CA ALA A 25 -10.30 13.48 -9.93
C ALA A 25 -11.74 13.97 -10.00
N GLU A 26 -11.93 15.27 -10.26
CA GLU A 26 -13.24 15.93 -10.34
C GLU A 26 -14.11 15.39 -11.47
N GLN A 27 -13.49 15.01 -12.60
CA GLN A 27 -14.25 14.52 -13.75
C GLN A 27 -14.67 13.05 -13.61
N LYS A 28 -13.87 12.21 -12.94
CA LYS A 28 -13.96 10.75 -13.10
C LYS A 28 -13.90 9.93 -11.81
N ARG A 29 -13.32 10.44 -10.72
CA ARG A 29 -13.03 9.62 -9.52
C ARG A 29 -13.81 9.99 -8.28
N ARG A 30 -14.41 11.19 -8.18
CA ARG A 30 -15.13 11.60 -6.96
C ARG A 30 -16.31 10.68 -6.66
N TRP A 31 -16.08 9.73 -5.76
CA TRP A 31 -17.09 8.87 -5.14
C TRP A 31 -17.44 9.36 -3.74
N ASN A 32 -18.67 9.08 -3.32
CA ASN A 32 -19.29 9.50 -2.06
C ASN A 32 -19.52 8.27 -1.16
N PRO A 33 -18.87 8.19 0.01
CA PRO A 33 -18.96 7.02 0.88
C PRO A 33 -20.36 6.73 1.42
N PHE A 34 -21.26 7.72 1.46
CA PHE A 34 -22.63 7.58 1.98
C PHE A 34 -23.64 7.08 0.95
N THR A 35 -23.37 7.28 -0.34
CA THR A 35 -24.36 7.00 -1.40
C THR A 35 -23.87 6.02 -2.46
N ASP A 36 -22.56 5.87 -2.61
CA ASP A 36 -21.98 4.97 -3.59
C ASP A 36 -21.70 3.57 -3.04
N ILE A 37 -21.65 3.41 -1.72
CA ILE A 37 -21.42 2.12 -1.06
C ILE A 37 -22.77 1.54 -0.62
N PRO A 38 -23.15 0.34 -1.10
CA PRO A 38 -24.46 -0.23 -0.82
C PRO A 38 -24.45 -0.95 0.54
N TYR A 39 -24.30 -0.23 1.64
CA TYR A 39 -24.19 -0.80 3.01
C TYR A 39 -25.35 -1.73 3.39
N SER A 40 -26.55 -1.51 2.85
CA SER A 40 -27.72 -2.39 3.07
C SER A 40 -27.51 -3.81 2.53
N LEU A 41 -26.53 -4.01 1.64
CA LEU A 41 -26.10 -5.29 1.07
C LEU A 41 -24.87 -5.88 1.79
N ALA A 42 -24.45 -5.34 2.93
CA ALA A 42 -23.42 -5.94 3.77
C ALA A 42 -23.87 -7.33 4.25
N ASN A 43 -22.97 -8.31 4.19
CA ASN A 43 -23.28 -9.68 4.55
C ASN A 43 -23.06 -9.90 6.06
N PRO A 44 -24.10 -10.07 6.88
CA PRO A 44 -23.91 -10.30 8.32
C PRO A 44 -23.32 -11.67 8.66
N ASN A 45 -23.22 -12.56 7.67
CA ASN A 45 -22.66 -13.91 7.84
C ASN A 45 -21.20 -13.99 7.37
N SER A 46 -20.54 -12.88 7.04
CA SER A 46 -19.11 -12.89 6.76
C SER A 46 -18.32 -13.39 7.96
N SER A 47 -17.12 -13.88 7.70
CA SER A 47 -16.27 -14.46 8.72
C SER A 47 -15.72 -13.40 9.66
N GLN A 48 -15.57 -13.76 10.93
CA GLN A 48 -14.90 -12.88 11.90
C GLN A 48 -13.46 -12.56 11.48
N THR A 49 -12.81 -13.46 10.74
CA THR A 49 -11.50 -13.24 10.17
C THR A 49 -11.51 -12.13 9.12
N LEU A 50 -12.50 -12.11 8.22
CA LEU A 50 -12.67 -11.01 7.26
C LEU A 50 -12.88 -9.68 7.99
N ALA A 51 -13.74 -9.67 9.00
CA ALA A 51 -13.99 -8.47 9.82
C ALA A 51 -12.73 -7.98 10.55
N GLN A 52 -11.91 -8.89 11.09
CA GLN A 52 -10.63 -8.55 11.73
C GLN A 52 -9.63 -7.95 10.74
N CYS A 53 -9.56 -8.46 9.51
CA CYS A 53 -8.72 -7.87 8.47
C CYS A 53 -9.19 -6.45 8.11
N VAL A 54 -10.50 -6.23 7.96
CA VAL A 54 -11.07 -4.89 7.69
C VAL A 54 -10.77 -3.93 8.84
N GLU A 55 -10.97 -4.35 10.09
CA GLU A 55 -10.68 -3.53 11.27
C GLU A 55 -9.19 -3.15 11.37
N THR A 56 -8.29 -4.07 10.99
CA THR A 56 -6.85 -3.79 10.97
C THR A 56 -6.50 -2.69 9.98
N PHE A 57 -7.08 -2.72 8.77
CA PHE A 57 -6.87 -1.66 7.79
C PHE A 57 -7.53 -0.36 8.19
N CYS A 58 -8.77 -0.42 8.70
CA CYS A 58 -9.45 0.75 9.24
C CYS A 58 -8.63 1.45 10.33
N ALA A 59 -8.00 0.69 11.23
CA ALA A 59 -7.14 1.24 12.28
C ALA A 59 -5.88 1.93 11.74
N VAL A 60 -5.29 1.43 10.65
CA VAL A 60 -4.18 2.10 9.96
C VAL A 60 -4.65 3.42 9.35
N GLU A 61 -5.79 3.40 8.63
CA GLU A 61 -6.35 4.59 7.97
C GLU A 61 -6.77 5.68 8.96
N MET A 62 -7.08 5.33 10.20
CA MET A 62 -7.41 6.31 11.26
C MET A 62 -6.23 7.21 11.66
N TYR A 63 -4.97 6.84 11.33
CA TYR A 63 -3.79 7.69 11.54
C TYR A 63 -3.60 8.77 10.46
N LEU A 64 -4.57 8.94 9.55
CA LEU A 64 -4.57 9.99 8.54
C LEU A 64 -4.23 11.41 9.05
N PRO A 65 -4.69 11.87 10.23
CA PRO A 65 -4.28 13.16 10.77
C PRO A 65 -2.76 13.29 10.95
N ASP A 66 -2.09 12.21 11.36
CA ASP A 66 -0.64 12.18 11.54
C ASP A 66 0.07 12.14 10.18
N PHE A 67 -0.41 11.29 9.26
CA PHE A 67 0.11 11.22 7.89
C PHE A 67 0.01 12.58 7.19
N THR A 68 -1.10 13.27 7.33
CA THR A 68 -1.32 14.58 6.68
C THR A 68 -0.50 15.68 7.36
N SER A 69 -0.67 15.87 8.67
CA SER A 69 -0.05 17.00 9.38
C SER A 69 1.48 16.98 9.31
N LYS A 70 2.10 15.82 9.51
CA LYS A 70 3.56 15.68 9.54
C LYS A 70 4.19 15.79 8.16
N LEU A 71 3.63 15.13 7.14
CA LEU A 71 4.14 15.28 5.77
C LEU A 71 3.92 16.70 5.24
N LEU A 72 2.80 17.36 5.56
CA LEU A 72 2.58 18.75 5.15
C LEU A 72 3.63 19.69 5.71
N GLN A 73 4.03 19.53 6.98
CA GLN A 73 5.11 20.33 7.57
C GLN A 73 6.42 20.19 6.77
N MET A 74 6.74 18.96 6.35
CA MET A 74 7.93 18.65 5.56
C MET A 74 7.89 19.27 4.15
N ILE A 75 6.75 19.23 3.47
CA ILE A 75 6.66 19.54 2.03
C ILE A 75 6.02 20.90 1.70
N ARG A 76 5.59 21.68 2.70
CA ARG A 76 4.84 22.95 2.54
C ARG A 76 5.46 23.99 1.60
N ARG A 77 6.75 23.90 1.30
CA ARG A 77 7.45 24.83 0.39
C ARG A 77 7.17 24.54 -1.08
N SER A 78 6.72 23.32 -1.41
CA SER A 78 6.30 22.93 -2.76
C SER A 78 4.78 23.00 -2.84
N ARG A 79 4.25 23.86 -3.71
CA ARG A 79 2.81 23.99 -3.91
C ARG A 79 2.26 22.72 -4.55
N GLY A 80 2.92 22.21 -5.59
CA GLY A 80 2.52 20.98 -6.28
C GLY A 80 2.38 19.80 -5.32
N ARG A 81 3.38 19.59 -4.46
CA ARG A 81 3.38 18.48 -3.48
C ARG A 81 2.40 18.70 -2.34
N SER A 82 2.43 19.86 -1.69
CA SER A 82 1.59 20.11 -0.52
C SER A 82 0.10 20.13 -0.85
N TRP A 83 -0.30 20.71 -1.98
CA TRP A 83 -1.70 20.74 -2.38
C TRP A 83 -2.20 19.38 -2.87
N PHE A 84 -1.31 18.59 -3.51
CA PHE A 84 -1.62 17.19 -3.78
C PHE A 84 -1.89 16.45 -2.47
N HIS A 85 -1.02 16.61 -1.47
CA HIS A 85 -1.15 15.94 -0.18
C HIS A 85 -2.42 16.30 0.58
N VAL A 86 -2.89 17.55 0.47
CA VAL A 86 -4.20 17.96 1.02
C VAL A 86 -5.34 17.22 0.30
N ASN A 87 -5.29 17.12 -1.03
CA ASN A 87 -6.30 16.38 -1.77
C ASN A 87 -6.25 14.87 -1.50
N TRP A 88 -5.05 14.29 -1.46
CA TRP A 88 -4.80 12.92 -1.05
C TRP A 88 -5.46 12.67 0.31
N GLY A 89 -5.21 13.54 1.30
CA GLY A 89 -5.84 13.42 2.61
C GLY A 89 -7.36 13.47 2.59
N TYR A 90 -7.97 14.25 1.68
CA TYR A 90 -9.43 14.18 1.49
C TYR A 90 -9.87 12.83 0.91
N GLU A 91 -9.15 12.29 -0.07
CA GLU A 91 -9.45 10.97 -0.66
C GLU A 91 -9.33 9.85 0.39
N GLU A 92 -8.22 9.83 1.13
CA GLU A 92 -7.95 8.90 2.24
C GLU A 92 -8.98 8.97 3.36
N SER A 93 -9.50 10.17 3.67
CA SER A 93 -10.49 10.32 4.75
C SER A 93 -11.72 9.45 4.52
N LYS A 94 -12.06 9.17 3.26
CA LYS A 94 -13.20 8.33 2.91
C LYS A 94 -12.94 6.84 3.14
N HIS A 95 -11.69 6.40 3.21
CA HIS A 95 -11.33 4.98 3.30
C HIS A 95 -11.69 4.42 4.67
N SER A 96 -11.15 4.99 5.75
CA SER A 96 -11.52 4.61 7.12
C SER A 96 -13.03 4.73 7.35
N MET A 97 -13.66 5.82 6.91
CA MET A 97 -15.12 6.01 6.99
C MET A 97 -15.88 4.86 6.31
N THR A 98 -15.41 4.40 5.15
CA THR A 98 -16.09 3.34 4.39
C THR A 98 -15.90 1.97 5.02
N LEU A 99 -14.69 1.67 5.51
CA LEU A 99 -14.39 0.42 6.20
C LEU A 99 -15.16 0.33 7.53
N GLU A 100 -15.20 1.44 8.28
CA GLU A 100 -16.00 1.59 9.50
C GLU A 100 -17.50 1.43 9.21
N GLY A 101 -18.00 2.09 8.17
CA GLY A 101 -19.39 1.96 7.73
C GLY A 101 -19.80 0.53 7.41
N TRP A 102 -18.90 -0.26 6.80
CA TRP A 102 -19.14 -1.69 6.59
C TRP A 102 -19.10 -2.51 7.88
N LEU A 103 -18.16 -2.25 8.80
CA LEU A 103 -18.09 -2.97 10.09
C LEU A 103 -19.39 -2.83 10.90
N LEU A 104 -19.99 -1.65 10.89
CA LEU A 104 -21.29 -1.39 11.50
C LEU A 104 -22.44 -2.03 10.72
N ALA A 105 -22.51 -1.83 9.40
CA ALA A 105 -23.62 -2.30 8.57
C ALA A 105 -23.71 -3.83 8.47
N SER A 106 -22.56 -4.51 8.50
CA SER A 106 -22.48 -5.98 8.59
C SER A 106 -22.89 -6.50 9.98
N GLY A 107 -22.87 -5.65 11.02
CA GLY A 107 -23.11 -6.05 12.41
C GLY A 107 -21.92 -6.75 13.07
N HIS A 108 -20.74 -6.73 12.44
CA HIS A 108 -19.51 -7.26 13.04
C HIS A 108 -19.00 -6.41 14.19
N ARG A 109 -19.32 -5.11 14.20
CA ARG A 109 -19.05 -4.20 15.30
C ARG A 109 -20.30 -3.42 15.65
N THR A 110 -20.43 -3.13 16.94
CA THR A 110 -21.39 -2.17 17.48
C THR A 110 -20.79 -0.77 17.50
N GLU A 111 -21.64 0.25 17.67
CA GLU A 111 -21.19 1.64 17.84
C GLU A 111 -20.27 1.80 19.06
N GLU A 112 -20.56 1.11 20.16
CA GLU A 112 -19.73 1.12 21.37
C GLU A 112 -18.33 0.53 21.12
N GLU A 113 -18.25 -0.58 20.38
CA GLU A 113 -16.96 -1.19 20.01
C GLU A 113 -16.16 -0.28 19.07
N ARG A 114 -16.83 0.38 18.11
CA ARG A 114 -16.24 1.36 17.20
C ARG A 114 -15.64 2.54 17.96
N GLU A 115 -16.40 3.16 18.87
CA GLU A 115 -15.91 4.25 19.73
C GLU A 115 -14.75 3.80 20.62
N THR A 116 -14.80 2.58 21.15
CA THR A 116 -13.73 2.02 21.98
C THR A 116 -12.42 1.91 21.19
N VAL A 117 -12.46 1.39 19.97
CA VAL A 117 -11.27 1.29 19.10
C VAL A 117 -10.75 2.68 18.75
N GLN A 118 -11.63 3.60 18.35
CA GLN A 118 -11.25 4.97 17.99
C GLN A 118 -10.54 5.69 19.16
N ASN A 119 -11.11 5.61 20.36
CA ASN A 119 -10.53 6.20 21.58
C ASN A 119 -9.20 5.53 21.96
N ALA A 120 -9.04 4.23 21.71
CA ALA A 120 -7.77 3.55 21.97
C ALA A 120 -6.67 4.05 21.03
N LEU A 121 -6.97 4.16 19.73
CA LEU A 121 -6.02 4.60 18.70
C LEU A 121 -5.59 6.05 18.88
N SER A 122 -6.50 6.94 19.32
CA SER A 122 -6.21 8.35 19.54
C SER A 122 -5.19 8.64 20.66
N ASN A 123 -4.86 7.64 21.48
CA ASN A 123 -3.81 7.77 22.51
C ASN A 123 -2.40 7.57 21.96
N PHE A 124 -2.26 7.18 20.70
CA PHE A 124 -0.99 6.93 20.05
C PHE A 124 -0.84 7.85 18.85
N GLU A 125 0.41 8.15 18.52
CA GLU A 125 0.77 8.99 17.38
C GLU A 125 1.67 8.20 16.44
N TRP A 126 1.41 8.28 15.14
CA TRP A 126 2.29 7.76 14.12
C TRP A 126 3.39 8.76 13.80
N GLU A 127 4.64 8.32 13.77
CA GLU A 127 5.80 9.15 13.45
C GLU A 127 6.31 8.91 12.03
N LEU A 128 6.86 9.97 11.44
CA LEU A 128 7.53 9.86 10.15
C LEU A 128 8.71 8.86 10.25
N PRO A 129 8.73 7.80 9.42
CA PRO A 129 9.83 6.84 9.44
C PRO A 129 11.12 7.41 8.84
N TYR A 130 11.03 8.50 8.07
CA TYR A 130 12.17 9.15 7.44
C TYR A 130 12.05 10.68 7.52
N GLU A 131 13.16 11.36 7.82
CA GLU A 131 13.21 12.82 7.83
C GLU A 131 13.47 13.40 6.43
N HIS A 132 14.08 12.61 5.53
CA HIS A 132 14.44 13.08 4.20
C HIS A 132 13.21 13.09 3.26
N PRO A 133 12.88 14.22 2.61
CA PRO A 133 11.65 14.32 1.80
C PRO A 133 11.59 13.38 0.59
N ARG A 134 12.73 12.93 0.06
CA ARG A 134 12.76 11.95 -1.03
C ARG A 134 12.55 10.53 -0.51
N GLN A 135 13.16 10.17 0.62
CA GLN A 135 12.92 8.89 1.29
C GLN A 135 11.45 8.75 1.70
N MET A 136 10.83 9.82 2.22
CA MET A 136 9.39 9.79 2.53
C MET A 136 8.52 9.55 1.31
N VAL A 137 8.83 10.11 0.15
CA VAL A 137 8.04 9.83 -1.06
C VAL A 137 8.32 8.43 -1.61
N CYS A 138 9.55 7.91 -1.51
CA CYS A 138 9.83 6.50 -1.79
C CYS A 138 9.01 5.59 -0.87
N TYR A 139 8.93 5.92 0.42
CA TYR A 139 8.12 5.20 1.41
C TYR A 139 6.64 5.23 1.07
N THR A 140 6.08 6.41 0.80
CA THR A 140 4.67 6.53 0.43
C THR A 140 4.39 5.80 -0.88
N MET A 141 5.23 5.90 -1.91
CA MET A 141 5.09 5.10 -3.14
C MET A 141 5.03 3.59 -2.83
N ILE A 142 5.92 3.08 -1.98
CA ILE A 142 5.92 1.65 -1.64
C ILE A 142 4.67 1.27 -0.84
N GLN A 143 4.26 2.11 0.11
CA GLN A 143 3.10 1.87 0.97
C GLN A 143 1.79 1.88 0.17
N GLU A 144 1.61 2.81 -0.77
CA GLU A 144 0.43 2.93 -1.64
C GLU A 144 0.25 1.71 -2.57
N LEU A 145 1.36 1.15 -3.07
CA LEU A 145 1.27 -0.10 -3.82
C LEU A 145 0.94 -1.29 -2.91
N ALA A 146 1.43 -1.28 -1.66
CA ALA A 146 1.10 -2.31 -0.69
C ALA A 146 -0.40 -2.26 -0.32
N THR A 147 -0.96 -1.09 -0.03
CA THR A 147 -2.38 -0.90 0.28
C THR A 147 -3.28 -1.26 -0.89
N PHE A 148 -2.90 -0.91 -2.13
CA PHE A 148 -3.58 -1.42 -3.33
C PHE A 148 -3.77 -2.94 -3.28
N TRP A 149 -2.70 -3.68 -3.01
CA TRP A 149 -2.75 -5.14 -2.95
C TRP A 149 -3.46 -5.67 -1.72
N ASN A 150 -3.36 -4.98 -0.58
CA ASN A 150 -4.09 -5.33 0.64
C ASN A 150 -5.60 -5.32 0.39
N TYR A 151 -6.11 -4.21 -0.13
CA TYR A 151 -7.53 -4.05 -0.42
C TYR A 151 -7.99 -4.98 -1.54
N ARG A 152 -7.16 -5.15 -2.58
CA ARG A 152 -7.45 -6.09 -3.66
C ARG A 152 -7.53 -7.54 -3.18
N ASN A 153 -6.58 -8.00 -2.38
CA ASN A 153 -6.56 -9.37 -1.87
C ASN A 153 -7.71 -9.60 -0.89
N LEU A 154 -8.01 -8.60 -0.06
CA LEU A 154 -9.17 -8.64 0.84
C LEU A 154 -10.49 -8.70 0.07
N GLU A 155 -10.61 -7.99 -1.06
CA GLU A 155 -11.79 -8.05 -1.93
C GLU A 155 -12.02 -9.47 -2.45
N THR A 156 -10.95 -10.21 -2.75
CA THR A 156 -11.07 -11.60 -3.21
C THR A 156 -11.68 -12.50 -2.11
N ILE A 157 -11.42 -12.21 -0.84
CA ILE A 157 -12.04 -12.91 0.29
C ILE A 157 -13.51 -12.50 0.42
N ALA A 158 -13.80 -11.19 0.39
CA ALA A 158 -15.17 -10.68 0.41
C ALA A 158 -16.04 -11.24 -0.72
N ALA A 159 -15.46 -11.42 -1.92
CA ALA A 159 -16.11 -12.05 -3.06
C ALA A 159 -16.48 -13.52 -2.82
N LYS A 160 -15.58 -14.30 -2.19
CA LYS A 160 -15.87 -15.69 -1.80
C LYS A 160 -16.99 -15.76 -0.75
N GLU A 161 -17.05 -14.76 0.12
CA GLU A 161 -18.07 -14.62 1.15
C GLU A 161 -19.33 -13.87 0.66
N LYS A 162 -19.38 -13.50 -0.63
CA LYS A 162 -20.53 -12.84 -1.29
C LYS A 162 -20.96 -11.53 -0.62
N ASP A 163 -20.03 -10.77 -0.04
CA ASP A 163 -20.32 -9.46 0.56
C ASP A 163 -20.24 -8.33 -0.48
N ILE A 164 -21.38 -7.96 -1.04
CA ILE A 164 -21.46 -6.97 -2.13
C ILE A 164 -21.05 -5.57 -1.66
N ALA A 165 -21.37 -5.18 -0.43
CA ALA A 165 -21.01 -3.88 0.11
C ALA A 165 -19.49 -3.76 0.25
N LEU A 166 -18.85 -4.77 0.85
CA LEU A 166 -17.40 -4.78 1.03
C LEU A 166 -16.64 -4.90 -0.29
N ILE A 167 -17.11 -5.71 -1.23
CA ILE A 167 -16.52 -5.78 -2.58
C ILE A 167 -16.53 -4.39 -3.23
N THR A 168 -17.65 -3.67 -3.14
CA THR A 168 -17.79 -2.34 -3.74
C THR A 168 -16.83 -1.35 -3.08
N ALA A 169 -16.81 -1.32 -1.74
CA ALA A 169 -15.90 -0.49 -0.95
C ALA A 169 -14.43 -0.73 -1.29
N LEU A 170 -13.97 -1.99 -1.22
CA LEU A 170 -12.57 -2.33 -1.44
C LEU A 170 -12.11 -2.03 -2.87
N ARG A 171 -12.99 -2.13 -3.87
CA ARG A 171 -12.65 -1.78 -5.26
C ARG A 171 -12.43 -0.28 -5.44
N VAL A 172 -13.31 0.56 -4.90
CA VAL A 172 -13.15 2.01 -5.05
C VAL A 172 -11.93 2.51 -4.30
N ILE A 173 -11.68 1.98 -3.10
CA ILE A 173 -10.48 2.28 -2.30
C ILE A 173 -9.24 1.85 -3.07
N SER A 174 -9.16 0.59 -3.54
CA SER A 174 -8.01 0.10 -4.31
C SER A 174 -7.69 0.98 -5.53
N VAL A 175 -8.71 1.53 -6.21
CA VAL A 175 -8.46 2.42 -7.36
C VAL A 175 -7.84 3.74 -6.92
N ASP A 176 -8.25 4.29 -5.78
CA ASP A 176 -7.61 5.48 -5.20
C ASP A 176 -6.13 5.17 -4.89
N GLU A 177 -5.80 4.08 -4.17
CA GLU A 177 -4.42 3.67 -3.86
C GLU A 177 -3.55 3.55 -5.11
N ARG A 178 -4.09 2.97 -6.18
CA ARG A 178 -3.35 2.79 -7.43
C ARG A 178 -3.02 4.13 -8.08
N VAL A 179 -3.95 5.08 -8.01
CA VAL A 179 -3.79 6.43 -8.55
C VAL A 179 -2.80 7.24 -7.69
N HIS A 180 -2.84 7.08 -6.37
CA HIS A 180 -1.89 7.67 -5.43
C HIS A 180 -0.47 7.14 -5.65
N TYR A 181 -0.32 5.81 -5.74
CA TYR A 181 0.93 5.17 -6.11
C TYR A 181 1.52 5.78 -7.39
N ASN A 182 0.71 5.90 -8.45
CA ASN A 182 1.17 6.41 -9.73
C ASN A 182 1.66 7.87 -9.61
N PHE A 183 1.01 8.70 -8.78
CA PHE A 183 1.48 10.06 -8.52
C PHE A 183 2.86 10.06 -7.84
N PHE A 184 3.05 9.31 -6.74
CA PHE A 184 4.34 9.25 -6.04
C PHE A 184 5.43 8.60 -6.88
N ARG A 185 5.11 7.57 -7.66
CA ARG A 185 6.00 6.97 -8.66
C ARG A 185 6.50 7.99 -9.67
N ASN A 186 5.63 8.85 -10.18
CA ASN A 186 6.04 9.89 -11.13
C ASN A 186 6.99 10.91 -10.47
N MET A 187 6.78 11.23 -9.19
CA MET A 187 7.72 12.05 -8.44
C MET A 187 9.09 11.39 -8.29
N VAL A 188 9.13 10.10 -7.97
CA VAL A 188 10.37 9.30 -7.91
C VAL A 188 11.09 9.33 -9.26
N LYS A 189 10.38 9.07 -10.36
CA LYS A 189 10.94 9.14 -11.71
C LYS A 189 11.47 10.52 -12.06
N GLU A 190 10.80 11.60 -11.64
CA GLU A 190 11.30 12.95 -11.86
C GLU A 190 12.59 13.21 -11.07
N TRP A 191 12.68 12.77 -9.81
CA TRP A 191 13.93 12.86 -9.05
C TRP A 191 15.07 12.09 -9.69
N MET A 192 14.81 10.89 -10.22
CA MET A 192 15.84 10.09 -10.91
C MET A 192 16.44 10.83 -12.12
N LYS A 193 15.69 11.71 -12.80
CA LYS A 193 16.24 12.52 -13.91
C LYS A 193 17.28 13.55 -13.45
N TRP A 194 17.21 13.97 -12.18
CA TRP A 194 18.05 15.03 -11.62
C TRP A 194 19.17 14.50 -10.72
N ASP A 195 18.91 13.41 -10.00
CA ASP A 195 19.81 12.75 -9.07
C ASP A 195 19.51 11.24 -9.07
N GLU A 196 19.96 10.56 -10.12
CA GLU A 196 19.69 9.13 -10.32
C GLU A 196 20.28 8.29 -9.18
N GLU A 197 21.58 8.41 -8.94
CA GLU A 197 22.30 7.63 -7.93
C GLU A 197 21.73 7.86 -6.53
N GLY A 198 21.57 9.11 -6.10
CA GLY A 198 21.03 9.43 -4.77
C GLY A 198 19.58 8.96 -4.60
N THR A 199 18.78 8.99 -5.67
CA THR A 199 17.41 8.47 -5.63
C THR A 199 17.38 6.94 -5.53
N ILE A 200 18.25 6.24 -6.27
CA ILE A 200 18.36 4.77 -6.19
C ILE A 200 18.77 4.33 -4.77
N TYR A 201 19.75 4.99 -4.16
CA TYR A 201 20.15 4.70 -2.79
C TYR A 201 19.03 4.95 -1.78
N ASP A 202 18.26 6.04 -1.94
CA ASP A 202 17.10 6.30 -1.07
C ASP A 202 16.00 5.24 -1.24
N ILE A 203 15.71 4.79 -2.46
CA ILE A 203 14.73 3.70 -2.71
C ILE A 203 15.21 2.41 -2.02
N LYS A 204 16.49 2.05 -2.18
CA LYS A 204 17.05 0.85 -1.54
C LYS A 204 17.00 0.96 -0.01
N TYR A 205 17.43 2.09 0.54
CA TYR A 205 17.39 2.33 1.97
C TYR A 205 15.97 2.16 2.53
N VAL A 206 14.97 2.71 1.84
CA VAL A 206 13.56 2.54 2.24
C VAL A 206 13.12 1.07 2.12
N PHE A 207 13.48 0.34 1.06
CA PHE A 207 13.14 -1.09 0.95
C PHE A 207 13.72 -1.93 2.09
N ASP A 208 14.97 -1.67 2.48
CA ASP A 208 15.66 -2.41 3.53
C ASP A 208 15.10 -2.11 4.93
N HIS A 209 14.56 -0.90 5.13
CA HIS A 209 14.06 -0.43 6.42
C HIS A 209 12.53 -0.25 6.45
N PHE A 210 11.82 -0.77 5.44
CA PHE A 210 10.38 -0.56 5.31
C PHE A 210 9.63 -1.20 6.48
N SER A 211 8.75 -0.42 7.11
CA SER A 211 7.77 -0.92 8.07
C SER A 211 6.39 -0.40 7.71
N MET A 212 5.41 -1.29 7.80
CA MET A 212 4.00 -0.90 7.71
C MET A 212 3.67 0.14 8.79
N PRO A 213 2.86 1.15 8.47
CA PRO A 213 2.37 2.10 9.46
C PRO A 213 1.48 1.39 10.49
N GLY A 214 1.42 1.95 11.70
CA GLY A 214 0.59 1.42 12.79
C GLY A 214 1.20 0.23 13.55
N ARG A 215 2.36 -0.31 13.13
CA ARG A 215 3.00 -1.46 13.82
C ARG A 215 3.19 -1.24 15.32
N THR A 216 3.59 -0.05 15.72
CA THR A 216 3.85 0.31 17.13
C THR A 216 2.65 0.96 17.82
N GLN A 217 1.72 1.52 17.06
CA GLN A 217 0.58 2.28 17.58
C GLN A 217 -0.68 1.42 17.76
N ILE A 218 -0.91 0.44 16.88
CA ILE A 218 -2.13 -0.38 16.89
C ILE A 218 -2.00 -1.51 17.92
N PRO A 219 -2.87 -1.57 18.94
CA PRO A 219 -2.84 -2.65 19.92
C PRO A 219 -3.03 -4.02 19.26
N GLY A 220 -2.15 -4.97 19.57
CA GLY A 220 -2.23 -6.34 19.02
C GLY A 220 -1.84 -6.48 17.55
N TYR A 221 -1.14 -5.48 16.98
CA TYR A 221 -0.74 -5.45 15.56
C TYR A 221 -0.07 -6.75 15.09
N ASP A 222 0.88 -7.31 15.84
CA ASP A 222 1.61 -8.51 15.40
C ASP A 222 0.68 -9.73 15.21
N GLU A 223 -0.38 -9.85 16.01
CA GLU A 223 -1.37 -10.91 15.83
C GLU A 223 -2.24 -10.64 14.60
N ALA A 224 -2.68 -9.40 14.40
CA ALA A 224 -3.41 -9.00 13.20
C ALA A 224 -2.59 -9.23 11.93
N ALA A 225 -1.29 -8.90 11.94
CA ALA A 225 -0.36 -9.15 10.84
C ALA A 225 -0.21 -10.65 10.55
N ARG A 226 -0.19 -11.52 11.58
CA ARG A 226 -0.22 -12.98 11.38
C ARG A 226 -1.51 -13.46 10.72
N VAL A 227 -2.65 -12.88 11.06
CA VAL A 227 -3.95 -13.18 10.43
C VAL A 227 -3.94 -12.76 8.95
N LEU A 228 -3.45 -11.57 8.63
CA LEU A 228 -3.30 -11.08 7.25
C LEU A 228 -2.39 -12.00 6.41
N ALA A 229 -1.27 -12.45 6.97
CA ALA A 229 -0.35 -13.34 6.28
C ALA A 229 -0.97 -14.73 6.06
N LYS A 230 -1.64 -15.28 7.07
CA LYS A 230 -2.28 -16.60 7.00
C LYS A 230 -3.45 -16.63 6.01
N THR A 231 -4.17 -15.52 5.87
CA THR A 231 -5.28 -15.39 4.91
C THR A 231 -4.81 -15.10 3.49
N GLY A 232 -3.51 -14.84 3.30
CA GLY A 232 -2.93 -14.46 2.02
C GLY A 232 -3.30 -13.04 1.59
N VAL A 233 -3.75 -12.19 2.51
CA VAL A 233 -4.04 -10.77 2.24
C VAL A 233 -2.73 -10.01 2.12
N TYR A 234 -1.86 -10.12 3.13
CA TYR A 234 -0.57 -9.45 3.14
C TYR A 234 0.43 -10.07 4.12
N GLY A 235 1.68 -10.15 3.69
CA GLY A 235 2.80 -10.66 4.47
C GLY A 235 4.12 -10.47 3.72
N PRO A 236 5.25 -10.97 4.25
CA PRO A 236 6.56 -10.80 3.62
C PRO A 236 6.63 -11.33 2.18
N ARG A 237 5.91 -12.42 1.90
CA ARG A 237 5.84 -13.01 0.56
C ARG A 237 5.11 -12.09 -0.41
N GLU A 238 3.95 -11.60 -0.02
CA GLU A 238 3.12 -10.69 -0.81
C GLU A 238 3.86 -9.36 -1.03
N TYR A 239 4.53 -8.82 -0.01
CA TYR A 239 5.37 -7.63 -0.15
C TYR A 239 6.45 -7.79 -1.23
N ILE A 240 7.24 -8.86 -1.19
CA ILE A 240 8.29 -9.07 -2.20
C ILE A 240 7.67 -9.22 -3.59
N LYS A 241 6.64 -10.07 -3.70
CA LYS A 241 6.05 -10.47 -4.97
C LYS A 241 5.24 -9.35 -5.63
N LEU A 242 4.44 -8.63 -4.86
CA LEU A 242 3.43 -7.68 -5.34
C LEU A 242 3.89 -6.22 -5.24
N VAL A 243 4.91 -5.93 -4.42
CA VAL A 243 5.37 -4.55 -4.17
C VAL A 243 6.83 -4.36 -4.59
N LYS A 244 7.80 -5.00 -3.91
CA LYS A 244 9.23 -4.78 -4.17
C LYS A 244 9.59 -5.09 -5.62
N ASN A 245 9.32 -6.31 -6.08
CA ASN A 245 9.71 -6.71 -7.44
C ASN A 245 9.00 -5.87 -8.52
N PRO A 246 7.68 -5.62 -8.45
CA PRO A 246 7.02 -4.76 -9.43
C PRO A 246 7.55 -3.32 -9.45
N VAL A 247 7.90 -2.73 -8.30
CA VAL A 247 8.51 -1.39 -8.27
C VAL A 247 9.90 -1.39 -8.92
N LEU A 248 10.74 -2.39 -8.64
CA LEU A 248 12.07 -2.48 -9.24
C LEU A 248 11.98 -2.66 -10.76
N GLU A 249 11.07 -3.52 -11.24
CA GLU A 249 10.85 -3.73 -12.66
C GLU A 249 10.36 -2.45 -13.35
N ASP A 250 9.39 -1.79 -12.74
CA ASP A 250 8.76 -0.58 -13.27
C ASP A 250 9.72 0.61 -13.35
N LEU A 251 10.58 0.77 -12.35
CA LEU A 251 11.65 1.78 -12.33
C LEU A 251 12.92 1.33 -13.07
N LYS A 252 12.96 0.09 -13.59
CA LYS A 252 14.10 -0.54 -14.29
C LYS A 252 15.37 -0.66 -13.43
N LEU A 253 15.21 -0.89 -12.13
CA LEU A 253 16.28 -0.88 -11.13
C LEU A 253 16.82 -2.27 -10.76
N ASP A 254 16.35 -3.35 -11.40
CA ASP A 254 16.76 -4.72 -11.06
C ASP A 254 18.29 -4.91 -11.07
N LYS A 255 18.96 -4.34 -12.08
CA LYS A 255 20.42 -4.44 -12.23
C LYS A 255 21.16 -3.57 -11.22
N ASP A 256 20.64 -2.39 -10.93
CA ASP A 256 21.24 -1.47 -9.98
C ASP A 256 21.19 -2.06 -8.56
N PHE A 257 20.05 -2.63 -8.18
CA PHE A 257 19.91 -3.30 -6.90
C PHE A 257 20.83 -4.51 -6.77
N GLN A 258 20.89 -5.37 -7.80
CA GLN A 258 21.83 -6.50 -7.82
C GLN A 258 23.28 -6.05 -7.65
N ARG A 259 23.68 -4.97 -8.33
CA ARG A 259 25.01 -4.41 -8.21
C ARG A 259 25.28 -3.91 -6.78
N ILE A 260 24.40 -3.08 -6.23
CA ILE A 260 24.58 -2.52 -4.88
C ILE A 260 24.58 -3.63 -3.83
N GLU A 261 23.65 -4.59 -3.88
CA GLU A 261 23.61 -5.73 -2.96
C GLU A 261 24.90 -6.57 -3.05
N SER A 262 25.44 -6.79 -4.26
CA SER A 262 26.72 -7.50 -4.43
C SER A 262 27.92 -6.74 -3.87
N GLU A 263 27.92 -5.41 -3.99
CA GLU A 263 28.96 -4.53 -3.43
C GLU A 263 28.90 -4.56 -1.89
N GLU A 264 27.69 -4.46 -1.31
CA GLU A 264 27.44 -4.55 0.13
C GLU A 264 27.87 -5.90 0.70
N GLU A 265 27.50 -7.00 0.05
CA GLU A 265 27.94 -8.34 0.46
C GLU A 265 29.46 -8.47 0.47
N ARG A 266 30.14 -7.93 -0.55
CA ARG A 266 31.60 -7.94 -0.62
C ARG A 266 32.20 -7.13 0.53
N THR A 267 31.69 -5.92 0.77
CA THR A 267 32.16 -5.06 1.87
C THR A 267 31.91 -5.70 3.23
N GLN A 268 30.76 -6.33 3.46
CA GLN A 268 30.46 -7.06 4.69
C GLN A 268 31.39 -8.26 4.89
N LYS A 269 31.68 -9.02 3.83
CA LYS A 269 32.64 -10.14 3.86
C LYS A 269 34.06 -9.65 4.17
N GLU A 270 34.49 -8.56 3.56
CA GLU A 270 35.81 -7.93 3.82
C GLU A 270 35.90 -7.42 5.27
N ALA A 271 34.85 -6.76 5.77
CA ALA A 271 34.79 -6.29 7.15
C ALA A 271 34.79 -7.45 8.17
N ALA A 272 34.02 -8.51 7.91
CA ALA A 272 34.00 -9.71 8.74
C ALA A 272 35.36 -10.42 8.74
N LEU A 273 36.03 -10.50 7.58
CA LEU A 273 37.37 -11.06 7.47
C LEU A 273 38.38 -10.21 8.25
N LYS A 274 38.33 -8.88 8.10
CA LYS A 274 39.20 -7.97 8.85
C LYS A 274 39.00 -8.10 10.36
N ALA A 275 37.75 -8.11 10.84
CA ALA A 275 37.43 -8.31 12.25
C ALA A 275 37.93 -9.68 12.76
N ALA A 276 37.80 -10.74 11.95
CA ALA A 276 38.32 -12.07 12.29
C ALA A 276 39.86 -12.10 12.32
N LEU A 277 40.55 -11.39 11.42
CA LEU A 277 42.01 -11.23 11.47
C LEU A 277 42.43 -10.42 12.70
N GLU A 278 41.72 -9.35 13.05
CA GLU A 278 42.00 -8.54 14.24
C GLU A 278 41.79 -9.35 15.53
N ASP A 279 40.70 -10.12 15.66
CA ASP A 279 40.50 -11.07 16.77
C ASP A 279 41.58 -12.16 16.80
N SER A 280 42.05 -12.61 15.64
CA SER A 280 43.15 -13.58 15.54
C SER A 280 44.49 -12.97 15.97
N VAL A 281 44.76 -11.72 15.63
CA VAL A 281 45.97 -10.97 16.02
C VAL A 281 45.94 -10.65 17.52
N GLU A 282 44.81 -10.20 18.06
CA GLU A 282 44.62 -10.06 19.51
C GLU A 282 44.84 -11.41 20.21
N ARG A 283 44.27 -12.52 19.71
CA ARG A 283 44.53 -13.86 20.28
C ARG A 283 45.99 -14.29 20.20
N ILE A 284 46.77 -13.80 19.24
CA ILE A 284 48.22 -14.07 19.13
C ILE A 284 49.00 -13.22 20.15
N ASP A 285 48.56 -11.98 20.43
CA ASP A 285 49.18 -11.10 21.43
C ASP A 285 48.81 -11.46 22.89
N ILE A 286 47.69 -12.14 23.14
CA ILE A 286 47.21 -12.48 24.50
C ILE A 286 47.71 -13.86 25.01
N ASN A 287 48.69 -14.51 24.35
CA ASN A 287 49.30 -15.74 24.89
C ASN A 287 50.41 -15.48 25.93
N GLY A 288 50.07 -14.64 26.91
CA GLY A 288 50.73 -14.52 28.21
C GLY A 288 49.73 -14.76 29.34
N HIS A 289 49.63 -16.02 29.79
CA HIS A 289 49.04 -16.50 31.06
C HIS A 289 47.49 -16.61 31.21
N ALA A 290 47.01 -17.83 30.96
CA ALA A 290 46.20 -18.71 31.85
C ALA A 290 45.02 -18.18 32.74
N VAL A 291 43.81 -18.68 32.39
CA VAL A 291 42.64 -19.20 33.19
C VAL A 291 41.65 -18.23 33.93
N PRO A 292 40.43 -18.68 34.36
CA PRO A 292 39.11 -18.40 33.74
C PRO A 292 38.11 -17.65 34.65
N LYS A 293 36.88 -17.34 34.19
CA LYS A 293 35.61 -17.47 34.97
C LYS A 293 34.32 -17.18 34.19
N ASN A 294 33.29 -17.96 34.51
CA ASN A 294 31.87 -17.76 34.23
C ASN A 294 31.30 -16.59 35.08
N GLU A 295 30.29 -15.86 34.57
CA GLU A 295 28.89 -15.85 35.08
C GLU A 295 28.07 -14.60 34.66
N THR A 296 26.86 -14.89 34.17
CA THR A 296 25.56 -14.20 34.37
C THR A 296 25.34 -12.71 34.05
N GLY A 297 24.33 -12.48 33.18
CA GLY A 297 23.59 -11.22 33.08
C GLY A 297 22.28 -11.40 32.32
N ARG A 298 21.24 -11.95 32.98
CA ARG A 298 19.86 -11.89 32.49
C ARG A 298 19.30 -10.50 32.79
N HIS A 299 18.81 -9.80 31.77
CA HIS A 299 17.91 -8.66 31.97
C HIS A 299 16.46 -9.10 31.79
N PRO A 300 15.54 -8.81 32.73
CA PRO A 300 14.13 -9.13 32.58
C PRO A 300 13.41 -8.05 31.77
N PHE A 301 12.72 -8.45 30.70
CA PHE A 301 11.69 -7.63 30.08
C PHE A 301 10.51 -7.53 31.03
N ASN A 302 10.19 -6.31 31.45
CA ASN A 302 9.09 -5.98 32.33
C ASN A 302 7.76 -6.11 31.57
N SER A 303 7.09 -7.26 31.71
CA SER A 303 5.78 -7.55 31.15
C SER A 303 4.70 -7.20 32.18
N HIS A 304 4.33 -5.92 32.27
CA HIS A 304 3.18 -5.55 33.12
C HIS A 304 2.33 -4.36 32.63
N ALA A 305 2.43 -4.00 31.35
CA ALA A 305 1.58 -2.96 30.73
C ALA A 305 0.81 -3.44 29.47
N VAL A 306 0.71 -4.76 29.24
CA VAL A 306 0.03 -5.33 28.05
C VAL A 306 -1.22 -6.16 28.42
N SER A 307 -1.46 -6.43 29.70
CA SER A 307 -2.54 -7.32 30.16
C SER A 307 -3.90 -6.67 30.42
N GLN A 308 -4.06 -5.34 30.29
CA GLN A 308 -5.35 -4.67 30.52
C GLN A 308 -6.10 -4.25 29.25
N VAL A 309 -5.43 -4.19 28.09
CA VAL A 309 -6.09 -3.86 26.81
C VAL A 309 -6.63 -5.12 26.09
N GLN A 310 -6.06 -6.30 26.38
CA GLN A 310 -6.50 -7.57 25.78
C GLN A 310 -7.74 -8.20 26.43
N GLU A 311 -8.16 -7.76 27.62
CA GLU A 311 -9.40 -8.28 28.24
C GLU A 311 -10.67 -7.68 27.63
N ASN A 312 -10.61 -6.44 27.11
CA ASN A 312 -11.75 -5.78 26.47
C ASN A 312 -12.01 -6.24 25.02
N LEU A 313 -11.10 -7.04 24.44
CA LEU A 313 -11.24 -7.60 23.08
C LEU A 313 -11.69 -9.07 23.08
N LYS A 314 -12.02 -9.66 24.24
CA LYS A 314 -12.61 -10.99 24.29
C LYS A 314 -14.11 -10.93 24.00
N PRO A 315 -14.62 -11.71 23.03
CA PRO A 315 -16.03 -11.67 22.67
C PRO A 315 -16.92 -12.13 23.83
N LYS A 316 -17.87 -11.29 24.25
CA LYS A 316 -18.99 -11.71 25.08
C LYS A 316 -19.89 -12.62 24.25
N ARG A 317 -19.70 -13.94 24.33
CA ARG A 317 -20.62 -14.93 23.77
C ARG A 317 -21.97 -14.83 24.48
N GLY A 318 -23.04 -14.54 23.74
CA GLY A 318 -24.41 -14.81 24.19
C GLY A 318 -25.47 -13.72 24.04
N ARG A 319 -25.27 -12.65 23.23
CA ARG A 319 -26.38 -11.74 22.91
C ARG A 319 -27.05 -12.15 21.60
N LYS A 320 -28.37 -12.36 21.63
CA LYS A 320 -29.20 -12.39 20.42
C LYS A 320 -28.95 -11.08 19.67
N VAL A 321 -28.41 -11.18 18.46
CA VAL A 321 -28.31 -10.04 17.55
C VAL A 321 -29.74 -9.70 17.15
N GLU A 322 -30.29 -8.62 17.72
CA GLU A 322 -31.50 -8.03 17.17
C GLU A 322 -31.18 -7.57 15.74
N LEU A 323 -31.98 -8.03 14.77
CA LEU A 323 -31.84 -7.57 13.40
C LEU A 323 -32.03 -6.06 13.38
N PRO A 324 -31.15 -5.27 12.72
CA PRO A 324 -31.29 -3.84 12.68
C PRO A 324 -32.66 -3.47 12.06
N PRO A 325 -33.30 -2.38 12.56
CA PRO A 325 -34.54 -1.88 11.98
C PRO A 325 -34.38 -1.64 10.47
N THR A 326 -35.48 -1.65 9.72
CA THR A 326 -35.48 -1.37 8.27
C THR A 326 -35.91 0.08 8.02
N TYR A 327 -35.36 0.72 6.98
CA TYR A 327 -35.88 1.99 6.46
C TYR A 327 -37.30 1.76 5.88
N PRO A 328 -38.12 2.81 5.68
CA PRO A 328 -39.45 2.69 5.06
C PRO A 328 -39.45 1.98 3.70
N ASN A 329 -38.31 2.01 3.00
CA ASN A 329 -38.10 1.33 1.71
C ASN A 329 -37.72 -0.16 1.81
N GLY A 330 -37.71 -0.74 3.03
CA GLY A 330 -37.45 -2.16 3.28
C GLY A 330 -35.97 -2.56 3.33
N LEU A 331 -35.03 -1.63 3.10
CA LEU A 331 -33.60 -1.87 3.25
C LEU A 331 -33.20 -1.85 4.73
N LYS A 332 -32.18 -2.63 5.11
CA LYS A 332 -31.62 -2.60 6.47
C LYS A 332 -31.08 -1.21 6.81
N ARG A 333 -31.33 -0.73 8.04
CA ARG A 333 -30.73 0.51 8.55
C ARG A 333 -29.23 0.39 8.72
N SER A 334 -28.52 1.48 8.42
CA SER A 334 -27.07 1.60 8.62
C SER A 334 -26.83 2.74 9.60
N ALA A 335 -26.25 2.42 10.76
CA ALA A 335 -25.88 3.43 11.76
C ALA A 335 -24.99 4.53 11.16
N PHE A 336 -24.12 4.17 10.22
CA PHE A 336 -23.26 5.11 9.49
C PHE A 336 -24.04 6.13 8.63
N LEU A 337 -25.12 5.69 7.96
CA LEU A 337 -25.95 6.60 7.15
C LEU A 337 -26.89 7.45 8.01
N ASP A 338 -27.30 6.93 9.17
CA ASP A 338 -28.15 7.64 10.13
C ASP A 338 -27.44 8.88 10.71
N VAL A 339 -26.10 8.91 10.78
CA VAL A 339 -25.31 10.09 11.23
C VAL A 339 -25.58 11.32 10.38
N VAL A 340 -25.87 11.14 9.09
CA VAL A 340 -26.05 12.23 8.12
C VAL A 340 -27.51 12.35 7.62
N ASP A 341 -28.43 11.62 8.25
CA ASP A 341 -29.86 11.58 7.88
C ASP A 341 -30.11 11.25 6.40
N ILE A 342 -29.32 10.30 5.86
CA ILE A 342 -29.46 9.83 4.47
C ILE A 342 -30.13 8.45 4.47
N GLU A 343 -31.35 8.36 3.93
CA GLU A 343 -31.91 7.04 3.61
C GLU A 343 -31.13 6.42 2.42
N PRO A 344 -30.94 5.11 2.36
CA PRO A 344 -30.34 4.46 1.19
C PRO A 344 -31.36 4.39 0.07
N HIS A 345 -31.16 5.14 -1.00
CA HIS A 345 -32.03 5.10 -2.18
C HIS A 345 -31.32 4.31 -3.28
N ARG A 346 -32.04 3.48 -4.05
CA ARG A 346 -31.51 3.03 -5.34
C ARG A 346 -31.34 4.26 -6.23
N ARG A 347 -30.10 4.58 -6.56
CA ARG A 347 -29.77 5.71 -7.45
C ARG A 347 -30.59 5.59 -8.75
N THR A 348 -31.31 6.64 -9.10
CA THR A 348 -32.12 6.71 -10.33
C THR A 348 -31.32 7.18 -11.54
N GLY A 349 -30.07 7.59 -11.34
CA GLY A 349 -29.09 7.92 -12.38
C GLY A 349 -27.71 7.35 -12.05
N PRO A 350 -26.82 7.19 -13.05
CA PRO A 350 -25.47 6.65 -12.88
C PRO A 350 -24.60 7.54 -11.98
N SER A 351 -23.53 6.98 -11.43
CA SER A 351 -22.53 7.78 -10.72
C SER A 351 -21.84 8.75 -11.68
N ARG A 352 -21.34 9.86 -11.14
CA ARG A 352 -20.32 10.63 -11.88
C ARG A 352 -18.93 10.00 -11.73
N SER A 353 -18.75 9.13 -10.73
CA SER A 353 -17.54 8.33 -10.59
C SER A 353 -17.56 7.19 -11.59
N ILE A 354 -16.64 7.24 -12.56
CA ILE A 354 -16.48 6.20 -13.56
C ILE A 354 -16.09 4.88 -12.90
N ILE A 355 -15.46 4.90 -11.72
CA ILE A 355 -15.07 3.70 -10.97
C ILE A 355 -16.25 2.75 -10.73
N LEU A 356 -17.47 3.29 -10.59
CA LEU A 356 -18.68 2.54 -10.25
C LEU A 356 -19.50 2.10 -11.47
N ASP A 357 -19.41 2.82 -12.59
CA ASP A 357 -20.19 2.56 -13.82
C ASP A 357 -19.40 1.83 -14.92
N HIS A 358 -18.14 1.49 -14.67
CA HIS A 358 -17.25 0.98 -15.70
C HIS A 358 -17.47 -0.50 -16.03
N VAL A 359 -17.91 -0.77 -17.26
CA VAL A 359 -17.72 -2.04 -17.96
C VAL A 359 -16.75 -1.80 -19.13
N PRO A 360 -15.44 -2.06 -19.00
CA PRO A 360 -14.49 -1.85 -20.09
C PRO A 360 -14.17 -3.09 -20.92
N ASP A 361 -13.79 -2.81 -22.16
CA ASP A 361 -13.11 -3.71 -23.08
C ASP A 361 -11.92 -4.44 -22.44
N LYS A 362 -11.64 -5.66 -22.92
CA LYS A 362 -10.45 -6.45 -22.57
C LYS A 362 -9.18 -5.66 -22.91
N LEU A 363 -8.68 -4.87 -21.97
CA LEU A 363 -7.37 -4.25 -22.05
C LEU A 363 -6.31 -5.24 -21.57
N SER A 364 -5.29 -5.44 -22.41
CA SER A 364 -4.19 -6.37 -22.16
C SER A 364 -3.20 -5.78 -21.14
N GLY A 365 -3.15 -6.37 -19.94
CA GLY A 365 -1.97 -6.49 -19.07
C GLY A 365 -1.24 -5.21 -18.63
N SER A 366 -1.28 -4.93 -17.33
CA SER A 366 -0.25 -4.12 -16.65
C SER A 366 1.09 -4.87 -16.65
N ARG A 367 2.18 -4.22 -17.09
CA ARG A 367 3.54 -4.79 -17.06
C ARG A 367 3.90 -5.33 -15.67
N GLY A 368 4.69 -6.40 -15.62
CA GLY A 368 5.16 -7.08 -14.39
C GLY A 368 4.12 -7.96 -13.68
N MET A 369 2.85 -7.82 -14.04
CA MET A 369 1.73 -8.56 -13.43
C MET A 369 0.95 -9.39 -14.46
N GLU A 370 1.43 -9.45 -15.72
CA GLU A 370 0.82 -10.23 -16.81
C GLU A 370 0.69 -11.72 -16.47
N LEU A 371 1.53 -12.21 -15.56
CA LEU A 371 1.57 -13.60 -15.08
C LEU A 371 0.84 -13.81 -13.74
N MET A 372 0.23 -12.76 -13.16
CA MET A 372 -0.51 -12.84 -11.91
C MET A 372 -2.01 -12.89 -12.20
N ASP A 373 -2.42 -14.06 -12.67
CA ASP A 373 -3.72 -14.40 -13.23
C ASP A 373 -4.92 -14.10 -12.31
N SER A 374 -5.56 -12.96 -12.57
CA SER A 374 -7.00 -12.80 -12.48
C SER A 374 -7.42 -11.63 -13.38
N PRO A 375 -8.41 -11.79 -14.28
CA PRO A 375 -8.92 -10.70 -15.12
C PRO A 375 -9.32 -9.46 -14.32
N VAL A 376 -9.81 -9.64 -13.09
CA VAL A 376 -10.20 -8.55 -12.18
C VAL A 376 -8.99 -7.76 -11.68
N ASN A 377 -7.84 -8.43 -11.43
CA ASN A 377 -6.60 -7.73 -11.05
C ASN A 377 -6.13 -6.82 -12.17
N GLN A 378 -6.10 -7.35 -13.39
CA GLN A 378 -5.70 -6.59 -14.58
C GLN A 378 -6.66 -5.43 -14.84
N GLN A 379 -7.96 -5.65 -14.64
CA GLN A 379 -8.98 -4.61 -14.79
C GLN A 379 -8.78 -3.46 -13.78
N LEU A 380 -8.56 -3.76 -12.49
CA LEU A 380 -8.38 -2.73 -11.46
C LEU A 380 -7.06 -1.96 -11.65
N LEU A 381 -5.98 -2.66 -12.02
CA LEU A 381 -4.71 -2.00 -12.38
C LEU A 381 -4.89 -1.08 -13.58
N ALA A 382 -5.53 -1.56 -14.66
CA ALA A 382 -5.80 -0.76 -15.84
C ALA A 382 -6.70 0.44 -15.53
N MET A 383 -7.73 0.26 -14.70
CA MET A 383 -8.62 1.34 -14.29
C MET A 383 -7.89 2.41 -13.48
N GLY A 384 -7.09 2.02 -12.48
CA GLY A 384 -6.26 2.96 -11.74
C GLY A 384 -5.29 3.71 -12.65
N ASP A 385 -4.68 3.02 -13.62
CA ASP A 385 -3.77 3.65 -14.57
C ASP A 385 -4.48 4.64 -15.52
N GLU A 386 -5.65 4.30 -16.06
CA GLU A 386 -6.43 5.18 -16.95
C GLU A 386 -7.01 6.39 -16.22
N LEU A 387 -7.23 6.27 -14.91
CA LEU A 387 -7.72 7.35 -14.06
C LEU A 387 -6.58 8.20 -13.45
N SER A 388 -5.32 7.80 -13.67
CA SER A 388 -4.14 8.53 -13.21
C SER A 388 -3.83 9.72 -14.11
N ASN A 389 -3.19 10.72 -13.52
CA ASN A 389 -2.87 12.00 -14.14
C ASN A 389 -1.90 11.93 -15.33
N ASN A 390 -1.19 10.81 -15.49
CA ASN A 390 -0.29 10.53 -16.62
C ASN A 390 -0.72 9.31 -17.45
N ALA A 391 -2.02 8.97 -17.49
CA ALA A 391 -2.55 7.81 -18.21
C ALA A 391 -1.99 7.65 -19.64
N GLU A 392 -1.93 8.75 -20.41
CA GLU A 392 -1.40 8.73 -21.78
C GLU A 392 0.09 8.39 -21.84
N GLU A 393 0.91 8.98 -20.97
CA GLU A 393 2.33 8.67 -20.87
C GLU A 393 2.52 7.19 -20.48
N MET A 394 1.72 6.68 -19.55
CA MET A 394 1.74 5.25 -19.18
C MET A 394 1.29 4.34 -20.32
N ARG A 395 0.36 4.77 -21.19
CA ARG A 395 -0.01 4.01 -22.41
C ARG A 395 1.15 3.94 -23.39
N GLN A 396 1.85 5.06 -23.60
CA GLN A 396 3.02 5.13 -24.48
C GLN A 396 4.19 4.32 -23.93
N GLU A 397 4.50 4.47 -22.64
CA GLU A 397 5.46 3.63 -21.93
C GLU A 397 5.11 2.18 -22.20
N ARG A 398 3.88 1.72 -21.92
CA ARG A 398 3.42 0.34 -22.17
C ARG A 398 3.48 -0.11 -23.63
N ALA A 399 3.36 0.78 -24.60
CA ALA A 399 3.45 0.43 -26.01
C ALA A 399 4.91 0.13 -26.39
N GLN A 400 5.82 1.06 -26.09
CA GLN A 400 7.26 0.92 -26.33
C GLN A 400 7.82 -0.34 -25.66
N ILE A 401 7.37 -0.57 -24.45
CA ILE A 401 7.65 -1.72 -23.63
C ILE A 401 7.28 -3.05 -24.28
N ARG A 402 6.08 -3.13 -24.88
CA ARG A 402 5.60 -4.34 -25.54
C ARG A 402 6.41 -4.58 -26.81
N GLU A 403 6.80 -3.52 -27.50
CA GLU A 403 7.69 -3.61 -28.65
C GLU A 403 9.06 -4.16 -28.24
N GLU A 404 9.66 -3.68 -27.14
CA GLU A 404 10.95 -4.17 -26.60
C GLU A 404 10.89 -5.66 -26.23
N GLN A 405 9.84 -6.10 -25.54
CA GLN A 405 9.65 -7.51 -25.17
C GLN A 405 9.41 -8.39 -26.40
N THR A 406 8.61 -7.92 -27.35
CA THR A 406 8.34 -8.63 -28.61
C THR A 406 9.62 -8.73 -29.45
N ALA A 407 10.43 -7.69 -29.49
CA ALA A 407 11.73 -7.67 -30.15
C ALA A 407 12.69 -8.68 -29.48
N THR A 408 12.78 -8.66 -28.15
CA THR A 408 13.62 -9.59 -27.37
C THR A 408 13.21 -11.05 -27.60
N ARG A 409 11.89 -11.33 -27.61
CA ARG A 409 11.34 -12.67 -27.90
C ARG A 409 11.64 -13.10 -29.35
N ARG A 410 11.50 -12.19 -30.32
CA ARG A 410 11.87 -12.44 -31.74
C ARG A 410 13.36 -12.73 -31.90
N THR A 411 14.23 -12.00 -31.21
CA THR A 411 15.68 -12.22 -31.22
C THR A 411 16.05 -13.55 -30.59
N ARG A 412 15.43 -13.93 -29.46
CA ARG A 412 15.62 -15.23 -28.81
C ARG A 412 15.17 -16.40 -29.69
N VAL A 413 14.05 -16.26 -30.40
CA VAL A 413 13.58 -17.25 -31.38
C VAL A 413 14.50 -17.35 -32.60
N LYS A 414 15.03 -16.22 -33.11
CA LYS A 414 16.03 -16.22 -34.19
C LYS A 414 17.32 -16.92 -33.76
N ASN A 415 17.83 -16.62 -32.56
CA ASN A 415 19.02 -17.26 -32.01
C ASN A 415 18.81 -18.77 -31.82
N ASN A 416 17.69 -19.22 -31.25
CA ASN A 416 17.38 -20.65 -31.13
C ASN A 416 17.26 -21.36 -32.50
N ARG A 417 16.76 -20.67 -33.54
CA ARG A 417 16.76 -21.20 -34.91
C ARG A 417 18.16 -21.30 -35.53
N LEU A 418 19.05 -20.36 -35.22
CA LEU A 418 20.44 -20.40 -35.65
C LEU A 418 21.22 -21.53 -34.95
N PHE A 419 21.00 -21.74 -33.65
CA PHE A 419 21.60 -22.86 -32.91
C PHE A 419 21.10 -24.23 -33.41
N ARG A 420 19.79 -24.40 -33.69
CA ARG A 420 19.27 -25.63 -34.31
C ARG A 420 19.87 -25.92 -35.69
N LYS A 421 20.00 -24.90 -36.54
CA LYS A 421 20.68 -25.06 -37.85
C LYS A 421 22.16 -25.43 -37.73
N HIS A 422 22.79 -25.16 -36.59
CA HIS A 422 24.19 -25.48 -36.35
C HIS A 422 24.38 -26.91 -35.79
N GLU A 423 23.33 -27.48 -35.16
CA GLU A 423 23.29 -28.88 -34.70
C GLU A 423 22.86 -29.86 -35.81
N ASP A 424 21.95 -29.44 -36.71
CA ASP A 424 21.50 -30.26 -37.84
C ASP A 424 22.48 -30.28 -39.04
N GLY A 425 23.66 -29.65 -38.91
CA GLY A 425 24.65 -29.44 -39.97
C GLY A 425 26.02 -30.10 -39.74
N LYS A 426 26.12 -31.10 -38.85
CA LYS A 426 27.33 -31.91 -38.67
C LYS A 426 27.12 -33.36 -39.09
#